data_AF-A0A7D8UN58-F1
#
_entry.id   AF-A0A7D8UN58-F1
#
_cell.length_a   1.000
_cell.length_b   1.000
_cell.length_c   1.000
_cell.angle_alpha   90.00
_cell.angle_beta   90.00
_cell.angle_gamma   90.00
#
_symmetry.space_group_name_H-M   'P 1'
#
loop_
_entity.id
_entity.type
_entity.pdbx_description
1 polymer ?
#
loop_
_entity_poly.entity_id
_entity_poly.type
_entity_poly.pdbx_seq_one_letter_code
_entity_poly.pdbx_strand_id
1 'polypeptide(L)'
;MALTRTQQSEEGSVGDGLPDLGDSIDALTFEQILEMDDDEDEREFSKSIVFGFFDQAEETFVKMDKALEDRDLPELSSLGHFLKGSSATLGLTKVKESCEKIQHYGQQKDEAGTTDEPDEDLCLSRIEEILVVVKEQYAEVEKVLKKFYATPAASGISLDTNVRRRTPLATLKLTHEQWASLTTMLLIALASGLDLRFPV
;
A
#
# COMPACT_ATOMS: atom_id res chain seq x y z
N MET A 1 5.02 45.43 30.60
CA MET A 1 4.06 45.24 29.48
C MET A 1 4.71 44.30 28.49
N ALA A 2 4.08 43.15 28.29
CA ALA A 2 4.47 42.15 27.31
C ALA A 2 4.26 42.69 25.89
N LEU A 3 5.16 42.35 24.96
CA LEU A 3 4.79 42.03 23.59
C LEU A 3 5.75 40.93 23.07
N THR A 4 5.19 39.73 23.04
CA THR A 4 5.71 38.49 22.45
C THR A 4 5.40 38.48 20.94
N ARG A 5 6.11 37.62 20.20
CA ARG A 5 5.81 37.11 18.83
C ARG A 5 6.22 38.08 17.71
N THR A 6 7.08 37.68 16.78
CA THR A 6 6.82 36.60 15.81
C THR A 6 8.07 35.78 15.51
N GLN A 7 8.08 34.51 15.93
CA GLN A 7 8.79 33.47 15.20
C GLN A 7 7.87 33.03 14.08
N GLN A 8 8.29 33.29 12.85
CA GLN A 8 7.69 32.75 11.65
C GLN A 8 8.45 31.44 11.41
N SER A 9 7.78 30.33 11.67
CA SER A 9 8.28 28.98 11.39
C SER A 9 8.46 28.88 9.88
N GLU A 10 9.70 28.74 9.45
CA GLU A 10 10.03 28.23 8.12
C GLU A 10 9.72 26.74 8.15
N GLU A 11 8.49 26.36 7.79
CA GLU A 11 8.20 24.98 7.40
C GLU A 11 9.01 24.72 6.13
N GLY A 12 10.02 23.85 6.28
CA GLY A 12 10.79 23.33 5.17
C GLY A 12 9.85 22.73 4.14
N SER A 13 9.88 23.29 2.94
CA SER A 13 9.27 22.72 1.75
C SER A 13 9.82 21.32 1.55
N VAL A 14 9.03 20.33 1.96
CA VAL A 14 9.20 18.92 1.58
C VAL A 14 9.27 18.82 0.05
N GLY A 15 10.11 17.90 -0.44
CA GLY A 15 10.60 17.85 -1.81
C GLY A 15 9.52 17.95 -2.89
N ASP A 16 9.83 18.74 -3.92
CA ASP A 16 8.99 19.11 -5.08
C ASP A 16 8.63 17.93 -6.02
N GLY A 17 8.65 16.68 -5.54
CA GLY A 17 8.58 15.48 -6.41
C GLY A 17 7.76 14.29 -5.90
N LEU A 18 7.35 14.25 -4.61
CA LEU A 18 6.52 13.13 -4.15
C LEU A 18 5.03 13.42 -4.40
N PRO A 19 4.30 12.51 -5.06
CA PRO A 19 2.85 12.59 -5.10
C PRO A 19 2.29 12.49 -3.69
N ASP A 20 1.17 13.17 -3.43
CA ASP A 20 0.47 13.13 -2.16
C ASP A 20 0.12 11.67 -1.79
N LEU A 21 0.90 11.11 -0.86
CA LEU A 21 0.71 9.76 -0.31
C LEU A 21 -0.38 9.73 0.78
N GLY A 22 -0.94 10.89 1.13
CA GLY A 22 -1.96 11.07 2.16
C GLY A 22 -1.45 10.89 3.59
N ASP A 23 -2.34 11.13 4.56
CA ASP A 23 -2.02 11.11 6.00
C ASP A 23 -1.78 9.71 6.59
N SER A 24 -1.94 8.65 5.79
CA SER A 24 -1.79 7.25 6.24
C SER A 24 -0.36 6.72 6.11
N ILE A 25 0.52 7.45 5.43
CA ILE A 25 1.91 7.06 5.14
C ILE A 25 2.83 8.20 5.61
N ASP A 26 3.79 7.88 6.48
CA ASP A 26 4.84 8.80 6.88
C ASP A 26 5.80 9.03 5.71
N ALA A 27 5.66 10.20 5.08
CA ALA A 27 6.41 10.55 3.88
C ALA A 27 7.94 10.47 4.11
N LEU A 28 8.44 10.92 5.26
CA LEU A 28 9.88 10.89 5.55
C LEU A 28 10.44 9.47 5.62
N THR A 29 9.74 8.55 6.29
CA THR A 29 10.14 7.14 6.34
C THR A 29 10.06 6.50 4.95
N PHE A 30 9.02 6.81 4.18
CA PHE A 30 8.84 6.24 2.86
C PHE A 30 9.85 6.80 1.83
N GLU A 31 10.19 8.08 1.90
CA GLU A 31 11.22 8.73 1.10
C GLU A 31 12.57 8.05 1.26
N GLN A 32 12.96 7.72 2.51
CA GLN A 32 14.21 6.98 2.77
C GLN A 32 14.26 5.62 2.07
N ILE A 33 13.11 4.96 1.89
CA ILE A 33 13.03 3.69 1.16
C ILE A 33 13.18 3.94 -0.35
N LEU A 34 12.59 5.02 -0.88
CA LEU A 34 12.73 5.39 -2.29
C LEU A 34 14.17 5.79 -2.63
N GLU A 35 14.88 6.45 -1.71
CA GLU A 35 16.30 6.80 -1.88
C GLU A 35 17.22 5.58 -2.01
N MET A 36 16.73 4.37 -1.68
CA MET A 36 17.46 3.12 -1.83
C MET A 36 17.26 2.48 -3.22
N ASP A 37 16.39 3.00 -4.07
CA ASP A 37 16.26 2.53 -5.46
C ASP A 37 17.43 3.04 -6.31
N ASP A 38 18.01 2.15 -7.12
CA ASP A 38 19.06 2.51 -8.08
C ASP A 38 18.51 3.32 -9.28
N ASP A 39 17.22 3.15 -9.60
CA ASP A 39 16.52 3.79 -10.71
C ASP A 39 15.12 4.30 -10.26
N GLU A 40 14.87 5.60 -10.44
CA GLU A 40 13.65 6.28 -9.99
C GLU A 40 12.40 5.93 -10.81
N ASP A 41 12.54 5.35 -12.00
CA ASP A 41 11.44 4.93 -12.87
C ASP A 41 11.05 3.47 -12.61
N GLU A 42 12.03 2.59 -12.41
CA GLU A 42 11.80 1.15 -12.19
C GLU A 42 11.43 0.83 -10.73
N ARG A 43 12.09 1.51 -9.79
CA ARG A 43 11.86 1.39 -8.33
C ARG A 43 11.80 -0.05 -7.82
N GLU A 44 12.69 -0.91 -8.33
CA GLU A 44 12.62 -2.35 -8.08
C GLU A 44 12.71 -2.70 -6.58
N PHE A 45 13.57 -2.00 -5.84
CA PHE A 45 13.80 -2.28 -4.43
C PHE A 45 12.59 -1.87 -3.59
N SER A 46 12.16 -0.62 -3.66
CA SER A 46 11.03 -0.13 -2.86
C SER A 46 9.73 -0.86 -3.21
N LYS A 47 9.52 -1.17 -4.50
CA LYS A 47 8.41 -1.99 -4.97
C LYS A 47 8.45 -3.40 -4.40
N SER A 48 9.62 -4.05 -4.37
CA SER A 48 9.74 -5.41 -3.81
C SER A 48 9.34 -5.48 -2.34
N ILE A 49 9.73 -4.49 -1.53
CA ILE A 49 9.41 -4.44 -0.11
C ILE A 49 7.93 -4.13 0.11
N VAL A 50 7.36 -3.18 -0.66
CA VAL A 50 5.95 -2.81 -0.54
C VAL A 50 5.02 -3.95 -0.93
N PHE A 51 5.27 -4.61 -2.07
CA PHE A 51 4.44 -5.74 -2.50
C PHE A 51 4.65 -6.96 -1.60
N GLY A 52 5.86 -7.21 -1.10
CA GLY A 52 6.10 -8.23 -0.09
C GLY A 52 5.35 -7.98 1.21
N PHE A 53 5.19 -6.72 1.62
CA PHE A 53 4.35 -6.36 2.76
C PHE A 53 2.87 -6.64 2.52
N PHE A 54 2.34 -6.43 1.31
CA PHE A 54 0.94 -6.73 0.99
C PHE A 54 0.64 -8.22 1.19
N ASP A 55 1.48 -9.08 0.60
CA ASP A 55 1.34 -10.54 0.76
C ASP A 55 1.42 -10.93 2.25
N GLN A 56 2.38 -10.36 2.98
CA GLN A 56 2.54 -10.60 4.42
C GLN A 56 1.31 -10.17 5.22
N ALA A 57 0.76 -8.98 4.93
CA ALA A 57 -0.39 -8.43 5.63
C ALA A 57 -1.64 -9.27 5.41
N GLU A 58 -1.92 -9.66 4.16
CA GLU A 58 -3.06 -10.51 3.81
C GLU A 58 -2.98 -11.88 4.49
N GLU A 59 -1.81 -12.53 4.46
CA GLU A 59 -1.61 -13.78 5.19
C GLU A 59 -1.79 -13.63 6.70
N THR A 60 -1.27 -12.54 7.28
CA THR A 60 -1.40 -12.28 8.71
C THR A 60 -2.85 -12.02 9.10
N PHE A 61 -3.63 -11.29 8.30
CA PHE A 61 -5.04 -11.06 8.57
C PHE A 61 -5.85 -12.37 8.59
N VAL A 62 -5.59 -13.29 7.65
CA VAL A 62 -6.21 -14.62 7.65
C VAL A 62 -5.88 -15.39 8.93
N LYS A 63 -4.62 -15.31 9.40
CA LYS A 63 -4.21 -15.95 10.67
C LYS A 63 -4.87 -15.30 11.88
N MET A 64 -5.05 -13.97 11.88
CA MET A 64 -5.74 -13.25 12.95
C MET A 64 -7.22 -13.61 13.00
N ASP A 65 -7.90 -13.71 11.85
CA ASP A 65 -9.31 -14.15 11.81
C ASP A 65 -9.45 -15.55 12.42
N LYS A 66 -8.55 -16.47 12.06
CA LYS A 66 -8.52 -17.81 12.64
C LYS A 66 -8.24 -17.79 14.15
N ALA A 67 -7.27 -17.00 14.59
CA ALA A 67 -6.94 -16.89 16.01
C ALA A 67 -8.10 -16.29 16.84
N LEU A 68 -8.92 -15.41 16.24
CA LEU A 68 -10.18 -14.95 16.85
C LEU A 68 -11.20 -16.08 17.00
N GLU A 69 -11.39 -16.91 15.96
CA GLU A 69 -12.26 -18.10 16.02
C GLU A 69 -11.80 -19.08 17.11
N ASP A 70 -10.48 -19.31 17.18
CA ASP A 70 -9.84 -20.19 18.16
C ASP A 70 -9.71 -19.54 19.56
N ARG A 71 -10.02 -18.24 19.67
CA ARG A 71 -9.91 -17.41 20.88
C ARG A 71 -8.50 -17.38 21.48
N ASP A 72 -7.48 -17.40 20.63
CA ASP A 72 -6.06 -17.47 21.00
C ASP A 72 -5.45 -16.05 21.14
N LEU A 73 -5.62 -15.46 22.33
CA LEU A 73 -5.05 -14.14 22.66
C LEU A 73 -3.51 -14.07 22.51
N PRO A 74 -2.73 -15.07 22.97
CA PRO A 74 -1.29 -15.10 22.72
C PRO A 74 -0.90 -15.05 21.24
N GLU A 75 -1.57 -15.82 20.37
CA GLU A 75 -1.32 -15.79 18.93
C GLU A 75 -1.71 -14.45 18.32
N LEU A 76 -2.86 -13.88 18.70
CA LEU A 76 -3.27 -12.54 18.29
C LEU A 76 -2.22 -11.47 18.67
N SER A 77 -1.64 -11.58 19.87
CA SER A 77 -0.57 -10.68 20.31
C SER A 77 0.68 -10.82 19.45
N SER A 78 1.09 -12.05 19.15
CA SER A 78 2.24 -12.37 18.30
C SER A 78 2.07 -11.82 16.88
N LEU A 79 0.91 -12.07 16.28
CA LEU A 79 0.56 -11.58 14.94
C LEU A 79 0.48 -10.06 14.90
N GLY A 80 -0.11 -9.43 15.93
CA GLY A 80 -0.14 -7.97 16.07
C GLY A 80 1.26 -7.36 16.15
N HIS A 81 2.14 -7.96 16.95
CA HIS A 81 3.54 -7.54 17.06
C HIS A 81 4.29 -7.65 15.72
N PHE A 82 4.11 -8.78 15.02
CA PHE A 82 4.73 -9.05 13.74
C PHE A 82 4.32 -8.02 12.67
N LEU A 83 3.01 -7.79 12.51
CA LEU A 83 2.52 -6.86 11.49
C LEU A 83 2.80 -5.39 11.84
N LYS A 84 2.83 -5.04 13.13
CA LYS A 84 3.31 -3.74 13.63
C LYS A 84 4.76 -3.47 13.18
N GLY A 85 5.63 -4.48 13.26
CA GLY A 85 7.02 -4.37 12.85
C GLY A 85 7.15 -4.03 11.36
N SER A 86 6.52 -4.83 10.50
CA SER A 86 6.60 -4.63 9.05
C SER A 86 5.93 -3.33 8.58
N SER A 87 4.79 -2.95 9.17
CA SER A 87 4.10 -1.69 8.84
C SER A 87 4.91 -0.46 9.25
N ALA A 88 5.63 -0.52 10.38
CA ALA A 88 6.50 0.56 10.83
C ALA A 88 7.68 0.81 9.86
N THR A 89 8.25 -0.24 9.27
CA THR A 89 9.34 -0.12 8.27
C THR A 89 8.93 0.71 7.06
N LEU A 90 7.67 0.61 6.63
CA LEU A 90 7.13 1.32 5.48
C LEU A 90 6.47 2.68 5.83
N GLY A 91 6.53 3.11 7.09
CA GLY A 91 5.90 4.35 7.53
C GLY A 91 4.36 4.28 7.60
N LEU A 92 3.75 3.10 7.68
CA LEU A 92 2.30 2.93 7.67
C LEU A 92 1.71 3.17 9.07
N THR A 93 1.66 4.42 9.48
CA THR A 93 1.40 4.85 10.87
C THR A 93 0.09 4.29 11.45
N LYS A 94 -1.01 4.43 10.71
CA LYS A 94 -2.33 3.95 11.18
C LYS A 94 -2.39 2.43 11.33
N VAL A 95 -1.84 1.70 10.35
CA VAL A 95 -1.78 0.23 10.40
C VAL A 95 -0.93 -0.23 11.59
N LYS A 96 0.23 0.40 11.79
CA LYS A 96 1.12 0.15 12.93
C LYS A 96 0.40 0.35 14.26
N GLU A 97 -0.30 1.48 14.43
CA GLU A 97 -1.02 1.81 15.66
C GLU A 97 -2.14 0.80 15.96
N SER A 98 -2.93 0.42 14.96
CA SER A 98 -3.97 -0.59 15.13
C SER A 98 -3.38 -1.96 15.49
N CYS A 99 -2.26 -2.36 14.86
CA CYS A 99 -1.56 -3.60 15.21
C CYS A 99 -0.98 -3.58 16.64
N GLU A 100 -0.54 -2.42 17.12
CA GLU A 100 -0.11 -2.23 18.51
C GLU A 100 -1.26 -2.43 19.50
N LYS A 101 -2.45 -1.95 19.18
CA LYS A 101 -3.65 -2.20 20.01
C LYS A 101 -4.02 -3.68 20.05
N ILE A 102 -3.97 -4.38 18.90
CA ILE A 102 -4.16 -5.85 18.86
C ILE A 102 -3.12 -6.55 19.73
N GLN A 103 -1.85 -6.13 19.65
CA GLN A 103 -0.78 -6.65 20.48
C GLN A 103 -1.11 -6.50 21.98
N HIS A 104 -1.54 -5.32 22.41
CA HIS A 104 -1.86 -5.03 23.81
C HIS A 104 -3.06 -5.83 24.32
N TYR A 105 -4.17 -5.85 23.59
CA TYR A 105 -5.34 -6.64 23.99
C TYR A 105 -5.05 -8.15 24.00
N GLY A 106 -4.22 -8.64 23.08
CA GLY A 106 -3.74 -10.03 23.10
C GLY A 106 -2.86 -10.37 24.32
N GLN A 107 -2.29 -9.36 24.99
CA GLN A 107 -1.59 -9.51 26.27
C GLN A 107 -2.51 -9.33 27.49
N GLN A 108 -3.83 -9.24 27.28
CA GLN A 108 -4.79 -8.90 28.33
C GLN A 108 -4.44 -7.56 28.99
N LYS A 109 -4.23 -6.54 28.16
CA LYS A 109 -4.03 -5.15 28.57
C LYS A 109 -5.04 -4.23 27.91
N ASP A 110 -5.18 -3.03 28.48
CA ASP A 110 -5.93 -1.93 27.88
C ASP A 110 -5.32 -1.47 26.55
N GLU A 111 -6.04 -0.60 25.83
CA GLU A 111 -5.64 -0.07 24.52
C GLU A 111 -4.22 0.54 24.55
N ALA A 112 -3.88 1.21 25.66
CA ALA A 112 -2.59 1.87 25.86
C ALA A 112 -1.46 0.91 26.26
N GLY A 113 -1.76 -0.35 26.59
CA GLY A 113 -0.79 -1.34 27.07
C GLY A 113 -0.26 -1.05 28.47
N THR A 114 -0.98 -0.26 29.27
CA THR A 114 -0.56 0.25 30.58
C THR A 114 -1.21 -0.46 31.76
N THR A 115 -2.45 -0.92 31.59
CA THR A 115 -3.24 -1.54 32.65
C THR A 115 -3.66 -2.93 32.22
N ASP A 116 -3.66 -3.90 33.14
CA ASP A 116 -4.16 -5.24 32.86
C ASP A 116 -5.68 -5.21 32.65
N GLU A 117 -6.15 -5.93 31.64
CA GLU A 117 -7.55 -6.16 31.29
C GLU A 117 -7.87 -7.66 31.43
N PRO A 118 -8.38 -8.11 32.58
CA PRO A 118 -8.60 -9.53 32.83
C PRO A 118 -9.82 -10.10 32.11
N ASP A 119 -10.69 -9.27 31.53
CA ASP A 119 -11.86 -9.74 30.76
C ASP A 119 -11.45 -10.17 29.34
N GLU A 120 -11.26 -11.48 29.16
CA GLU A 120 -10.89 -12.07 27.87
C GLU A 120 -11.94 -11.82 26.77
N ASP A 121 -13.24 -11.83 27.12
CA ASP A 121 -14.31 -11.58 26.15
C ASP A 121 -14.28 -10.12 25.66
N LEU A 122 -13.97 -9.18 26.57
CA LEU A 122 -13.75 -7.80 26.20
C LEU A 122 -12.52 -7.65 25.30
N CYS A 123 -11.39 -8.26 25.64
CA CYS A 123 -10.19 -8.24 24.80
C CYS A 123 -10.47 -8.76 23.38
N LEU A 124 -11.13 -9.92 23.26
CA LEU A 124 -11.48 -10.50 21.96
C LEU A 124 -12.41 -9.59 21.16
N SER A 125 -13.45 -9.04 21.80
CA SER A 125 -14.37 -8.10 21.16
C SER A 125 -13.66 -6.84 20.65
N ARG A 126 -12.71 -6.30 21.43
CA ARG A 126 -11.90 -5.15 21.00
C ARG A 126 -10.98 -5.50 19.84
N ILE A 127 -10.34 -6.67 19.88
CA ILE A 127 -9.47 -7.12 18.78
C ILE A 127 -10.29 -7.29 17.49
N GLU A 128 -11.49 -7.85 17.56
CA GLU A 128 -12.39 -7.99 16.40
C GLU A 128 -12.73 -6.62 15.79
N GLU A 129 -13.13 -5.64 16.62
CA GLU A 129 -13.40 -4.26 16.17
C GLU A 129 -12.16 -3.63 15.51
N ILE A 130 -10.99 -3.77 16.12
CA ILE A 130 -9.73 -3.21 15.61
C ILE A 130 -9.30 -3.92 14.32
N LEU A 131 -9.55 -5.22 14.19
CA LEU A 131 -9.19 -6.00 13.01
C LEU A 131 -9.97 -5.54 11.76
N VAL A 132 -11.23 -5.12 11.93
CA VAL A 132 -11.99 -4.48 10.86
C VAL A 132 -11.33 -3.16 10.45
N VAL A 133 -10.99 -2.32 11.43
CA VAL A 133 -10.37 -1.00 11.19
C VAL A 133 -9.02 -1.12 10.50
N VAL A 134 -8.15 -2.04 10.94
CA VAL A 134 -6.81 -2.19 10.35
C VAL A 134 -6.88 -2.71 8.91
N LYS A 135 -7.86 -3.55 8.57
CA LYS A 135 -8.11 -4.02 7.19
C LYS A 135 -8.54 -2.87 6.28
N GLU A 136 -9.36 -1.94 6.78
CA GLU A 136 -9.74 -0.73 6.04
C GLU A 136 -8.54 0.20 5.83
N GLN A 137 -7.77 0.47 6.90
CA GLN A 137 -6.55 1.30 6.84
C GLN A 137 -5.52 0.71 5.86
N TYR A 138 -5.36 -0.62 5.88
CA TYR A 138 -4.52 -1.34 4.93
C TYR A 138 -5.01 -1.14 3.49
N ALA A 139 -6.29 -1.34 3.20
CA ALA A 139 -6.84 -1.21 1.85
C ALA A 139 -6.69 0.21 1.29
N GLU A 140 -6.79 1.24 2.13
CA GLU A 140 -6.51 2.63 1.74
C GLU A 140 -5.06 2.80 1.28
N VAL A 141 -4.11 2.36 2.11
CA VAL A 141 -2.67 2.44 1.82
C VAL A 141 -2.30 1.64 0.58
N GLU A 142 -2.80 0.40 0.49
CA GLU A 142 -2.54 -0.51 -0.62
C GLU A 142 -2.97 0.12 -1.95
N LYS A 143 -4.15 0.74 -1.97
CA LYS A 143 -4.65 1.45 -3.15
C LYS A 143 -3.76 2.62 -3.55
N VAL A 144 -3.32 3.43 -2.58
CA VAL A 144 -2.43 4.57 -2.82
C VAL A 144 -1.09 4.10 -3.39
N LEU A 145 -0.47 3.12 -2.76
CA LEU A 145 0.83 2.58 -3.17
C LEU A 145 0.76 1.82 -4.50
N LYS A 146 -0.29 1.04 -4.76
CA LYS A 146 -0.50 0.41 -6.08
C LYS A 146 -0.63 1.45 -7.18
N LYS A 147 -1.33 2.56 -6.93
CA LYS A 147 -1.45 3.67 -7.89
C LYS A 147 -0.11 4.36 -8.12
N PHE A 148 0.66 4.56 -7.06
CA PHE A 148 2.01 5.14 -7.09
C PHE A 148 2.93 4.32 -8.01
N TYR A 149 3.03 3.01 -7.81
CA TYR A 149 3.89 2.14 -8.63
C TYR A 149 3.32 1.76 -10.01
N ALA A 150 2.04 2.02 -10.28
CA ALA A 150 1.42 1.77 -11.59
C ALA A 150 1.65 2.92 -12.59
N THR A 151 2.04 4.11 -12.10
CA THR A 151 2.34 5.25 -12.96
C THR A 151 3.84 5.28 -13.18
N PRO A 152 4.34 5.04 -14.42
CA PRO A 152 5.74 5.32 -14.71
C PRO A 152 5.98 6.78 -14.37
N ALA A 153 7.02 7.09 -13.59
CA ALA A 153 7.33 8.47 -13.24
C ALA A 153 7.40 9.25 -14.56
N ALA A 154 6.46 10.16 -14.75
CA ALA A 154 6.34 10.87 -16.00
C ALA A 154 7.59 11.72 -16.15
N SER A 155 8.50 11.26 -17.03
CA SER A 155 9.67 11.98 -17.51
C SER A 155 9.41 13.48 -17.53
N GLY A 156 10.24 14.24 -16.81
CA GLY A 156 10.07 15.65 -16.49
C GLY A 156 9.38 16.48 -17.57
N ILE A 157 8.24 17.08 -17.21
CA ILE A 157 7.64 18.13 -18.01
C ILE A 157 8.53 19.37 -17.86
N SER A 158 9.50 19.52 -18.76
CA SER A 158 10.10 20.83 -19.05
C SER A 158 9.00 21.73 -19.61
N LEU A 159 8.46 22.61 -18.76
CA LEU A 159 7.66 23.76 -19.18
C LEU A 159 8.59 24.81 -19.82
N ASP A 160 9.11 24.53 -21.01
CA ASP A 160 9.64 25.60 -21.86
C ASP A 160 8.46 26.29 -22.53
N THR A 161 8.09 27.42 -21.92
CA THR A 161 7.02 28.27 -22.43
C THR A 161 7.52 29.02 -23.66
N ASN A 162 6.79 28.80 -24.76
CA ASN A 162 6.63 29.73 -25.89
C ASN A 162 7.75 29.76 -26.96
N VAL A 163 7.52 29.08 -28.09
CA VAL A 163 7.34 29.73 -29.41
C VAL A 163 6.70 28.76 -30.42
N ARG A 164 5.45 29.11 -30.74
CA ARG A 164 4.62 28.72 -31.89
C ARG A 164 5.39 28.43 -33.20
N ARG A 165 5.31 27.20 -33.73
CA ARG A 165 5.19 26.93 -35.20
C ARG A 165 4.39 25.64 -35.52
N ARG A 166 3.15 25.86 -35.97
CA ARG A 166 2.35 25.17 -37.01
C ARG A 166 2.40 23.62 -37.11
N THR A 167 1.23 23.02 -36.94
CA THR A 167 0.83 21.64 -37.30
C THR A 167 0.95 21.37 -38.81
N PRO A 168 0.89 20.09 -39.26
CA PRO A 168 -0.43 19.51 -39.50
C PRO A 168 -0.67 18.14 -38.86
N LEU A 169 -1.95 17.93 -38.63
CA LEU A 169 -2.66 16.81 -38.03
C LEU A 169 -2.51 15.54 -38.89
N ALA A 170 -1.80 14.52 -38.40
CA ALA A 170 -1.89 13.17 -38.96
C ALA A 170 -3.01 12.41 -38.25
N THR A 171 -4.18 12.36 -38.90
CA THR A 171 -5.30 11.51 -38.50
C THR A 171 -4.96 10.07 -38.87
N LEU A 172 -4.64 9.23 -37.89
CA LEU A 172 -4.47 7.80 -38.09
C LEU A 172 -5.86 7.18 -38.30
N LYS A 173 -6.29 7.06 -39.56
CA LYS A 173 -7.46 6.26 -39.93
C LYS A 173 -7.06 4.79 -39.90
N LEU A 174 -7.46 4.05 -38.86
CA LEU A 174 -7.48 2.59 -38.94
C LEU A 174 -8.57 2.16 -39.93
N THR A 175 -8.20 1.37 -40.92
CA THR A 175 -9.12 0.79 -41.91
C THR A 175 -9.74 -0.50 -41.38
N HIS A 176 -10.96 -0.82 -41.85
CA HIS A 176 -11.81 -1.95 -41.44
C HIS A 176 -11.21 -3.34 -41.74
N GLU A 177 -10.01 -3.43 -42.33
CA GLU A 177 -9.40 -4.69 -42.77
C GLU A 177 -8.49 -5.35 -41.72
N GLN A 178 -8.21 -4.71 -40.59
CA GLN A 178 -7.38 -5.32 -39.53
C GLN A 178 -8.17 -6.15 -38.49
N TRP A 179 -9.51 -6.09 -38.48
CA TRP A 179 -10.33 -6.87 -37.55
C TRP A 179 -10.61 -8.32 -38.01
N ALA A 180 -10.41 -8.63 -39.29
CA ALA A 180 -10.69 -9.97 -39.85
C ALA A 180 -9.61 -11.03 -39.51
N SER A 181 -8.41 -10.60 -39.12
CA SER A 181 -7.29 -11.53 -38.82
C SER A 181 -7.35 -12.09 -37.39
N LEU A 182 -7.81 -11.29 -36.42
CA LEU A 182 -7.84 -11.70 -35.01
C LEU A 182 -9.05 -12.58 -34.65
N THR A 183 -10.18 -12.45 -35.35
CA THR A 183 -11.35 -13.31 -35.13
C THR A 183 -11.17 -14.72 -35.72
N THR A 184 -10.37 -14.85 -36.78
CA THR A 184 -10.09 -16.17 -37.40
C THR A 184 -9.15 -17.02 -36.55
N MET A 185 -8.18 -16.40 -35.86
CA MET A 185 -7.27 -17.13 -34.95
C MET A 185 -7.98 -17.67 -33.70
N LEU A 186 -8.99 -16.97 -33.16
CA LEU A 186 -9.72 -17.44 -31.98
C LEU A 186 -10.67 -18.62 -32.28
N LEU A 187 -11.21 -18.71 -33.51
CA LEU A 187 -12.09 -19.80 -33.93
C LEU A 187 -11.33 -21.11 -34.26
N ILE A 188 -10.06 -21.05 -34.68
CA ILE A 188 -9.25 -22.25 -34.94
C ILE A 188 -8.79 -22.91 -33.62
N ALA A 189 -8.51 -22.11 -32.58
CA ALA A 189 -8.09 -22.61 -31.27
C ALA A 189 -9.21 -23.39 -30.55
N LEU A 190 -10.47 -22.96 -30.70
CA LEU A 190 -11.62 -23.64 -30.08
C LEU A 190 -12.06 -24.92 -30.81
N ALA A 191 -11.70 -25.10 -32.09
CA ALA A 191 -12.09 -26.28 -32.87
C ALA A 191 -11.09 -27.45 -32.78
N SER A 192 -9.90 -27.24 -32.22
CA SER A 192 -8.81 -28.22 -32.32
C SER A 192 -8.59 -29.10 -31.09
N GLY A 193 -9.25 -28.84 -29.95
CA GLY A 193 -9.23 -29.77 -28.80
C GLY A 193 -7.84 -30.24 -28.35
N LEU A 194 -6.79 -29.40 -28.46
CA LEU A 194 -5.44 -29.76 -28.03
C LEU A 194 -5.30 -29.58 -26.51
N ASP A 195 -5.29 -30.71 -25.83
CA ASP A 195 -4.95 -30.91 -24.43
C ASP A 195 -3.48 -30.54 -24.18
N LEU A 196 -3.22 -29.38 -23.55
CA LEU A 196 -1.88 -28.95 -23.15
C LEU A 196 -1.47 -29.64 -21.85
N ARG A 197 -0.96 -30.86 -21.97
CA ARG A 197 -0.37 -31.63 -20.87
C ARG A 197 1.09 -31.18 -20.65
N PHE A 198 1.35 -30.52 -19.53
CA PHE A 198 2.71 -30.19 -19.08
C PHE A 198 3.36 -31.42 -18.38
N PRO A 199 4.64 -31.74 -18.64
CA PRO A 199 5.33 -32.82 -17.93
C PRO A 199 5.84 -32.38 -16.54
N VAL A 200 5.91 -33.37 -15.65
CA VAL A 200 6.42 -33.37 -14.26
C VAL A 200 7.87 -32.92 -14.18
#